data_AF-A0A077M9D1-F1
#
_entry.id   AF-A0A077M9D1-F1
#
_cell.length_a   1.000
_cell.length_b   1.000
_cell.length_c   1.000
_cell.angle_alpha   90.00
_cell.angle_beta   90.00
_cell.angle_gamma   90.00
#
_symmetry.space_group_name_H-M   'P 1'
#
loop_
_entity.id
_entity.type
_entity.pdbx_description
1 polymer ?
#
loop_
_entity_poly.entity_id
_entity_poly.type
_entity_poly.pdbx_seq_one_letter_code
_entity_poly.pdbx_strand_id
1 'polypeptide(L)'
;MPGGLLIERFSRSPGPGGQSVNTTDSRVEVELPLVALDTLLTAAQRQRLRRAYPGDDQRLVVAAREHRSQHRNRVAARERLADQIRAALAPPPPSRRATKPTKGSTERRLQSKRERSQTKAARTRPPLDS
;
A
#
# COMPACT_ATOMS: atom_id res chain seq x y z
N MET A 1 -14.56 15.60 -1.92
CA MET A 1 -13.64 16.06 -2.98
C MET A 1 -14.27 17.25 -3.67
N PRO A 2 -13.66 18.45 -3.61
CA PRO A 2 -14.16 19.61 -4.36
C PRO A 2 -14.26 19.24 -5.84
N GLY A 3 -15.42 19.41 -6.45
CA GLY A 3 -15.64 19.01 -7.85
C GLY A 3 -14.75 19.77 -8.84
N GLY A 4 -14.29 20.99 -8.47
CA GLY A 4 -13.52 21.87 -9.34
C GLY A 4 -12.05 21.50 -9.56
N LEU A 5 -11.53 20.47 -8.89
CA LEU A 5 -10.13 20.02 -9.05
C LEU A 5 -9.99 18.81 -9.99
N LEU A 6 -11.12 18.25 -10.44
CA LEU A 6 -11.17 17.02 -11.22
C LEU A 6 -11.32 17.33 -12.71
N ILE A 7 -10.52 16.67 -13.54
CA ILE A 7 -10.68 16.66 -14.99
C ILE A 7 -11.43 15.38 -15.33
N GLU A 8 -12.63 15.50 -15.89
CA GLU A 8 -13.46 14.35 -16.30
C GLU A 8 -13.43 14.20 -17.82
N ARG A 9 -13.18 13.00 -18.32
CA ARG A 9 -13.24 12.63 -19.73
C ARG A 9 -14.25 11.52 -19.93
N PHE A 10 -15.10 11.68 -20.94
CA PHE A 10 -16.13 10.72 -21.30
C PHE A 10 -15.75 10.06 -22.62
N SER A 11 -15.93 8.75 -22.69
CA SER A 11 -15.62 7.98 -23.90
C SER A 11 -16.52 6.76 -24.02
N ARG A 12 -16.42 6.10 -25.16
CA ARG A 12 -17.11 4.85 -25.44
C ARG A 12 -16.54 3.71 -24.60
N SER A 13 -17.42 2.97 -23.92
CA SER A 13 -17.03 1.71 -23.28
C SER A 13 -16.77 0.65 -24.36
N PRO A 14 -15.60 0.00 -24.42
CA PRO A 14 -15.36 -1.09 -25.36
C PRO A 14 -16.14 -2.35 -24.91
N GLY A 15 -16.92 -2.93 -25.82
CA GLY A 15 -17.66 -4.17 -25.63
C GLY A 15 -17.71 -4.98 -26.94
N PRO A 16 -17.92 -6.31 -26.88
CA PRO A 16 -17.88 -7.18 -28.05
C PRO A 16 -18.97 -6.80 -29.05
N GLY A 17 -18.56 -6.57 -30.30
CA GLY A 17 -19.40 -6.03 -31.36
C GLY A 17 -20.60 -6.91 -31.69
N GLY A 18 -21.76 -6.26 -31.86
CA GLY A 18 -23.01 -6.84 -32.31
C GLY A 18 -24.02 -5.72 -32.51
N GLN A 19 -24.76 -5.75 -33.61
CA GLN A 19 -25.43 -4.58 -34.19
C GLN A 19 -26.47 -3.88 -33.30
N SER A 20 -26.49 -2.56 -33.49
CA SER A 20 -27.61 -1.62 -33.33
C SER A 20 -27.98 -1.08 -31.94
N VAL A 21 -28.09 0.25 -31.91
CA VAL A 21 -28.82 1.12 -30.96
C VAL A 21 -28.06 1.57 -29.69
N ASN A 22 -27.65 2.85 -29.74
CA ASN A 22 -27.11 3.70 -28.66
C ASN A 22 -25.74 3.33 -28.12
N THR A 23 -24.70 3.67 -28.88
CA THR A 23 -23.38 3.72 -28.29
C THR A 23 -23.17 4.98 -27.46
N THR A 24 -23.70 4.95 -26.24
CA THR A 24 -23.54 6.01 -25.26
C THR A 24 -22.11 6.00 -24.71
N ASP A 25 -21.50 7.19 -24.62
CA ASP A 25 -20.20 7.45 -23.96
C ASP A 25 -20.30 7.22 -22.44
N SER A 26 -20.42 5.94 -22.09
CA SER A 26 -20.62 5.49 -20.73
C SER A 26 -19.30 5.40 -19.95
N ARG A 27 -18.14 5.21 -20.60
CA ARG A 27 -16.86 5.17 -19.89
C ARG A 27 -16.53 6.57 -19.37
N VAL A 28 -16.17 6.65 -18.10
CA VAL A 28 -15.74 7.88 -17.44
C VAL A 28 -14.31 7.69 -16.95
N GLU A 29 -13.47 8.66 -17.25
CA GLU A 29 -12.12 8.79 -16.72
C GLU A 29 -12.05 10.07 -15.90
N VAL A 30 -11.52 9.98 -14.68
CA VAL A 30 -11.34 11.11 -13.77
C VAL A 30 -9.85 11.23 -13.50
N GLU A 31 -9.30 12.39 -13.81
CA GLU A 31 -7.92 12.78 -13.55
C GLU A 31 -7.87 13.83 -12.43
N LEU A 32 -6.90 13.68 -11.55
CA LEU A 32 -6.58 14.65 -10.50
C LEU A 32 -5.08 14.96 -10.53
N PRO A 33 -4.69 16.20 -10.90
CA PRO A 33 -3.33 16.67 -10.69
C PRO A 33 -3.01 16.71 -9.18
N LEU A 34 -1.95 16.04 -8.74
CA LEU A 34 -1.58 15.99 -7.33
C LEU A 34 -1.20 17.38 -6.78
N VAL A 35 -0.66 18.26 -7.64
CA VAL A 35 -0.40 19.67 -7.32
C VAL A 35 -1.67 20.42 -6.90
N ALA A 36 -2.84 20.03 -7.42
CA ALA A 36 -4.12 20.63 -7.04
C ALA A 36 -4.49 20.32 -5.56
N LEU A 37 -3.84 19.32 -4.95
CA LEU A 37 -4.00 18.98 -3.55
C LEU A 37 -2.97 19.66 -2.64
N ASP A 38 -1.93 20.32 -3.17
CA ASP A 38 -0.83 20.83 -2.36
C ASP A 38 -1.26 21.87 -1.33
N THR A 39 -2.28 22.68 -1.64
CA THR A 39 -2.87 23.67 -0.71
C THR A 39 -3.81 23.06 0.32
N LEU A 40 -4.29 21.84 0.07
CA LEU A 40 -5.24 21.13 0.94
C LEU A 40 -4.55 20.15 1.91
N LEU A 41 -3.25 19.88 1.70
CA LEU A 41 -2.50 18.84 2.41
C LEU A 41 -1.39 19.41 3.28
N THR A 42 -1.24 18.87 4.48
CA THR A 42 -0.08 19.11 5.35
C THR A 42 1.22 18.63 4.69
N ALA A 43 2.38 19.15 5.13
CA ALA A 43 3.68 18.71 4.60
C ALA A 43 3.89 17.19 4.70
N ALA A 44 3.49 16.58 5.82
CA ALA A 44 3.56 15.13 6.01
C ALA A 44 2.65 14.36 5.04
N GLN A 45 1.44 14.85 4.80
CA GLN A 45 0.51 14.27 3.83
C GLN A 45 1.05 14.39 2.39
N ARG A 46 1.58 15.55 2.01
CA ARG A 46 2.24 15.74 0.71
C ARG A 46 3.40 14.77 0.51
N GLN A 47 4.23 14.57 1.54
CA GLN A 47 5.32 13.61 1.48
C GLN A 47 4.82 12.17 1.31
N ARG A 48 3.76 11.77 2.01
CA ARG A 48 3.16 10.43 1.83
C ARG A 48 2.58 10.24 0.44
N LEU A 49 1.85 11.24 -0.06
CA LEU A 49 1.25 11.21 -1.39
C LEU A 49 2.33 11.07 -2.48
N ARG A 50 3.42 11.86 -2.40
CA ARG A 50 4.57 11.76 -3.32
C ARG A 50 5.30 10.42 -3.24
N ARG A 51 5.34 9.77 -2.06
CA ARG A 51 5.89 8.42 -1.91
C ARG A 51 4.99 7.35 -2.51
N ALA A 52 3.67 7.52 -2.42
CA ALA A 52 2.70 6.57 -2.97
C ALA A 52 2.62 6.63 -4.50
N TYR A 53 2.81 7.81 -5.10
CA TYR A 53 2.77 8.04 -6.54
C TYR A 53 4.09 8.66 -7.02
N PRO A 54 5.16 7.85 -7.15
CA PRO A 54 6.43 8.33 -7.69
C PRO A 54 6.31 8.60 -9.19
N GLY A 55 6.97 9.65 -9.67
CA GLY A 55 7.01 10.00 -11.09
C GLY A 55 6.76 11.48 -11.36
N ASP A 56 7.09 11.89 -12.57
CA ASP A 56 7.07 13.30 -12.98
C ASP A 56 5.66 13.79 -13.33
N ASP A 57 4.78 12.89 -13.78
CA ASP A 57 3.43 13.25 -14.24
C ASP A 57 2.53 13.79 -13.12
N GLN A 58 2.82 13.46 -11.86
CA GLN A 58 2.11 13.90 -10.65
C GLN A 58 0.59 14.01 -10.84
N ARG A 59 -0.03 13.01 -11.47
CA ARG A 59 -1.47 12.93 -11.74
C ARG A 59 -1.99 11.56 -11.37
N LEU A 60 -3.19 11.52 -10.80
CA LEU A 60 -3.92 10.29 -10.51
C LEU A 60 -5.07 10.15 -11.50
N VAL A 61 -5.07 9.09 -12.29
CA VAL A 61 -6.10 8.82 -13.30
C VAL A 61 -6.85 7.54 -12.95
N VAL A 62 -8.18 7.62 -12.95
CA VAL A 62 -9.05 6.49 -12.65
C VAL A 62 -10.16 6.41 -13.69
N ALA A 63 -10.34 5.22 -14.29
CA ALA A 63 -11.43 4.97 -15.22
C ALA A 63 -12.48 4.01 -14.63
N ALA A 64 -13.73 4.21 -15.03
CA ALA A 64 -14.87 3.35 -14.74
C ALA A 64 -15.70 3.13 -16.02
N ARG A 65 -16.11 1.89 -16.24
CA ARG A 65 -16.85 1.43 -17.44
C ARG A 65 -17.78 0.25 -17.16
N GLU A 66 -18.04 -0.04 -15.90
CA GLU A 66 -18.75 -1.23 -15.43
C GLU A 66 -20.26 -1.13 -15.69
N HIS A 67 -20.79 0.09 -15.75
CA HIS A 67 -22.20 0.35 -15.94
C HIS A 67 -22.50 0.87 -17.35
N ARG A 68 -23.71 0.63 -17.83
CA ARG A 68 -24.22 1.26 -19.06
C ARG A 68 -24.49 2.77 -18.88
N SER A 69 -24.64 3.23 -17.64
CA SER A 69 -24.91 4.63 -17.29
C SER A 69 -23.62 5.39 -17.02
N GLN A 70 -23.41 6.48 -17.77
CA GLN A 70 -22.31 7.42 -17.54
C GLN A 70 -22.33 7.98 -16.11
N HIS A 71 -23.51 8.31 -15.57
CA HIS A 71 -23.63 8.84 -14.21
C HIS A 71 -23.12 7.83 -13.16
N ARG A 72 -23.51 6.56 -13.27
CA ARG A 72 -23.02 5.51 -12.34
C ARG A 72 -21.51 5.31 -12.46
N ASN A 73 -20.98 5.33 -13.68
CA ASN A 73 -19.53 5.25 -13.90
C ASN A 73 -18.79 6.47 -13.34
N ARG A 74 -19.38 7.68 -13.42
CA ARG A 74 -18.83 8.89 -12.80
C ARG A 74 -18.72 8.75 -11.29
N VAL A 75 -19.77 8.25 -10.64
CA VAL A 75 -19.76 7.98 -9.19
C VAL A 75 -18.67 6.96 -8.85
N ALA A 76 -18.63 5.83 -9.55
CA ALA A 76 -17.64 4.78 -9.32
C ALA A 76 -16.19 5.26 -9.51
N ALA A 77 -15.91 6.06 -10.56
CA ALA A 77 -14.59 6.61 -10.79
C ALA A 77 -14.16 7.57 -9.66
N ARG A 78 -15.08 8.41 -9.17
CA ARG A 78 -14.81 9.34 -8.07
C ARG A 78 -14.61 8.64 -6.72
N GLU A 79 -15.37 7.58 -6.44
CA GLU A 79 -15.20 6.76 -5.24
C GLU A 79 -13.83 6.08 -5.24
N ARG A 80 -13.46 5.41 -6.34
CA ARG A 80 -12.15 4.78 -6.50
C ARG A 80 -11.00 5.78 -6.38
N LEU A 81 -11.15 6.98 -6.94
CA LEU A 81 -10.17 8.05 -6.78
C LEU A 81 -10.03 8.47 -5.31
N ALA A 82 -11.15 8.65 -4.61
CA ALA A 82 -11.15 9.02 -3.21
C ALA A 82 -10.52 7.94 -2.32
N ASP A 83 -10.76 6.66 -2.61
CA ASP A 83 -10.17 5.55 -1.88
C ASP A 83 -8.65 5.47 -2.09
N GLN A 84 -8.18 5.66 -3.32
CA GLN A 84 -6.75 5.72 -3.63
C GLN A 84 -6.04 6.88 -2.90
N ILE A 85 -6.68 8.05 -2.83
CA ILE A 85 -6.15 9.19 -2.06
C ILE A 85 -6.16 8.86 -0.56
N ARG A 86 -7.25 8.29 -0.03
CA ARG A 86 -7.35 7.92 1.39
C ARG A 86 -6.27 6.92 1.80
N ALA A 87 -6.03 5.91 0.97
CA ALA A 87 -4.99 4.92 1.18
C ALA A 87 -3.59 5.56 1.16
N ALA A 88 -3.32 6.45 0.21
CA ALA A 88 -2.03 7.14 0.12
C ALA A 88 -1.76 8.11 1.29
N LEU A 89 -2.81 8.73 1.84
CA LEU A 89 -2.69 9.68 2.95
C LEU A 89 -2.69 9.00 4.34
N ALA A 90 -3.05 7.72 4.40
CA ALA A 90 -3.13 6.97 5.64
C ALA A 90 -1.79 7.05 6.42
N PRO A 91 -1.84 7.22 7.75
CA PRO A 91 -0.63 7.17 8.56
C PRO A 91 0.05 5.81 8.44
N PRO A 92 1.40 5.77 8.52
CA PRO A 92 2.10 4.50 8.55
C PRO A 92 1.61 3.67 9.74
N PRO A 93 1.65 2.33 9.62
CA PRO A 93 1.28 1.46 10.73
C PRO A 93 2.15 1.79 11.96
N PRO A 94 1.62 1.59 13.18
CA PRO A 94 2.36 1.86 14.39
C PRO A 94 3.68 1.10 14.38
N SER A 95 4.73 1.73 14.89
CA SER A 95 6.06 1.12 14.92
C SER A 95 6.02 -0.19 15.71
N ARG A 96 6.54 -1.26 15.12
CA ARG A 96 6.60 -2.55 15.80
C ARG A 96 7.55 -2.43 16.98
N ARG A 97 7.04 -2.66 18.19
CA ARG A 97 7.89 -2.80 19.39
C ARG A 97 8.51 -4.20 19.37
N ALA A 98 9.84 -4.26 19.44
CA ALA A 98 10.54 -5.54 19.51
C ALA A 98 10.14 -6.29 20.79
N THR A 99 9.71 -7.54 20.63
CA THR A 99 9.42 -8.41 21.77
C THR A 99 10.73 -8.88 22.39
N LYS A 100 10.79 -8.87 23.73
CA LYS A 100 11.93 -9.49 24.45
C LYS A 100 12.00 -10.99 24.10
N PRO A 101 13.20 -11.60 24.09
CA PRO A 101 13.32 -13.06 23.99
C PRO A 101 12.46 -13.74 25.06
N THR A 102 11.82 -14.85 24.70
CA THR A 102 10.98 -15.58 25.63
C THR A 102 11.83 -16.22 26.74
N LYS A 103 11.23 -16.45 27.92
CA LYS A 103 11.90 -17.16 29.04
C LYS A 103 12.43 -18.51 28.58
N GLY A 104 11.62 -19.31 27.88
CA GLY A 104 12.03 -20.60 27.34
C GLY A 104 13.19 -20.52 26.34
N SER A 105 13.28 -19.47 25.52
CA SER A 105 14.46 -19.25 24.66
C SER A 105 15.71 -18.97 25.48
N THR A 106 15.58 -18.25 26.59
CA THR A 106 16.69 -17.94 27.50
C THR A 106 17.15 -19.18 28.24
N GLU A 107 16.22 -19.99 28.75
CA GLU A 107 16.47 -21.26 29.44
C GLU A 107 17.18 -22.27 28.53
N ARG A 108 16.66 -22.50 27.31
CA ARG A 108 17.29 -23.38 26.32
C ARG A 108 18.72 -22.95 25.99
N ARG A 109 18.95 -21.64 25.80
CA ARG A 109 20.31 -21.11 25.57
C ARG A 109 21.25 -21.41 26.74
N LEU A 110 20.79 -21.24 27.98
CA LEU A 110 21.59 -21.53 29.18
C LEU A 110 21.88 -23.03 29.30
N GLN A 111 20.89 -23.87 29.04
CA GLN A 111 21.04 -25.33 29.07
C GLN A 111 22.05 -25.81 28.03
N SER A 112 21.90 -25.38 26.76
CA SER A 112 22.87 -25.73 25.71
C SER A 112 24.27 -25.20 26.02
N LYS A 113 24.40 -24.03 26.67
CA LYS A 113 25.70 -23.53 27.12
C LYS A 113 26.32 -24.42 28.19
N ARG A 114 25.52 -24.93 29.15
CA ARG A 114 25.97 -25.87 30.19
C ARG A 114 26.41 -27.20 29.60
N GLU A 115 25.59 -27.81 28.75
CA GLU A 115 25.90 -29.07 28.08
C GLU A 115 27.19 -28.99 27.26
N ARG A 116 27.37 -27.89 26.51
CA ARG A 116 28.58 -27.64 25.74
C ARG A 116 29.82 -27.46 26.62
N SER A 117 29.67 -26.83 27.79
CA SER A 117 30.79 -26.69 28.75
C SER A 117 31.19 -28.02 29.37
N GLN A 118 30.22 -28.86 29.75
CA GLN A 118 30.46 -30.20 30.28
C GLN A 118 31.13 -31.09 29.23
N THR A 119 30.62 -31.05 27.99
CA THR A 119 31.21 -31.78 26.87
C THR A 119 32.66 -31.36 26.62
N LYS A 120 32.98 -30.06 26.74
CA LYS A 120 34.37 -29.57 26.63
C LYS A 120 35.24 -30.07 27.79
N ALA A 121 34.75 -30.01 29.03
CA ALA A 121 35.51 -30.44 30.20
C ALA A 121 35.84 -31.94 30.15
N ALA A 122 34.87 -32.77 29.73
CA ALA A 122 35.07 -34.22 29.57
C ALA A 122 36.08 -34.59 28.46
N ARG A 123 36.39 -33.68 27.53
CA ARG A 123 37.42 -33.88 26.50
C ARG A 123 38.83 -33.51 26.96
N THR A 124 38.99 -32.81 28.08
CA THR A 124 40.31 -32.48 28.61
C THR A 124 40.96 -33.76 29.11
N ARG A 125 42.14 -34.11 28.55
CA ARG A 125 42.92 -35.27 29.00
C ARG A 125 43.23 -35.14 30.50
N PRO A 126 43.12 -36.23 31.29
CA PRO A 126 43.56 -36.21 32.68
C PRO A 126 45.05 -35.82 32.74
N PRO A 127 45.48 -35.07 33.78
CA PRO A 127 46.89 -34.79 33.97
C PRO A 127 47.63 -36.13 34.05
N LEU A 128 48.77 -36.22 33.36
CA LEU A 128 49.66 -37.37 33.48
C LEU A 128 50.18 -37.38 34.92
N ASP A 129 49.69 -38.32 35.73
CA ASP A 129 50.27 -38.59 37.04
C ASP A 129 51.74 -38.99 36.85
N SER A 130 52.59 -38.39 37.68
CA SER A 130 54.06 -38.48 37.66
C SER A 130 54.57 -39.72 38.37
#